data_AF-W7XHW4-F1
#
_entry.id   AF-W7XHW4-F1
#
_cell.length_a   1.000
_cell.length_b   1.000
_cell.length_c   1.000
_cell.angle_alpha   90.00
_cell.angle_beta   90.00
_cell.angle_gamma   90.00
#
_symmetry.space_group_name_H-M   'P 1'
#
loop_
_entity.id
_entity.type
_entity.pdbx_description
1 polymer ?
#
loop_
_entity_poly.entity_id
_entity_poly.type
_entity_poly.pdbx_seq_one_letter_code
_entity_poly.pdbx_strand_id
1 'polypeptide(L)'
;KNSLFVLDCDIFNYKNQLKTIKLFFLFLFIVLAVLFFLCQLSSSFILFICFYYQLILLFHIFSSFFPSNQLFNDIFFLQYLKRSNQIGDEGASGLGSALAKCINLSNLTLYLLRNQIGDEGASGLGSALAKCINLSNLTLNLWSNQIGDEGASGLGSALAKCINLSNLTLDLYNNQIDDQGVSVLRSALANCTNLSNLILDLNKNQINSADASGLGSALTYCTNLSNLTLDLYYNQIGDEGALGLGTALANCANLSNLALNLTENSIGDQGVSGLGSALANCSNLSNLTLELRFNSIGDEGASRLGFALAKCTSLSNLTLYLQFNQIGDQGASKLGSALANCTNLLNFRLDLQQKQFIGFGL
;
A
#
# COMPACT_ATOMS: atom_id res chain seq x y z
N LYS A 1 -8.74 19.67 -24.84
CA LYS A 1 -9.48 18.38 -24.80
C LYS A 1 -8.86 17.53 -23.70
N ASN A 2 -9.61 17.37 -22.61
CA ASN A 2 -9.45 16.48 -21.45
C ASN A 2 -8.14 16.42 -20.65
N SER A 3 -8.19 16.94 -19.41
CA SER A 3 -7.74 16.24 -18.18
C SER A 3 -8.06 17.07 -16.92
N LEU A 4 -9.34 17.05 -16.50
CA LEU A 4 -9.70 17.26 -15.09
C LEU A 4 -9.80 15.85 -14.48
N PHE A 5 -8.81 15.44 -13.68
CA PHE A 5 -8.98 14.30 -12.78
C PHE A 5 -9.74 14.80 -11.55
N VAL A 6 -11.06 14.75 -11.66
CA VAL A 6 -11.95 14.84 -10.50
C VAL A 6 -12.01 13.46 -9.88
N LEU A 7 -11.60 13.39 -8.62
CA LEU A 7 -11.92 12.32 -7.68
C LEU A 7 -13.45 12.41 -7.40
N ASP A 8 -14.28 11.82 -8.25
CA ASP A 8 -15.70 11.55 -7.98
C ASP A 8 -16.14 10.35 -8.82
N CYS A 9 -16.25 9.17 -8.23
CA CYS A 9 -17.50 8.69 -7.64
C CYS A 9 -18.45 8.05 -8.66
N ASP A 10 -18.28 6.73 -8.86
CA ASP A 10 -19.32 5.79 -9.26
C ASP A 10 -20.47 5.68 -8.22
N ILE A 11 -20.65 6.66 -7.34
CA ILE A 11 -21.61 6.65 -6.21
C ILE A 11 -23.08 6.71 -6.68
N PHE A 12 -23.36 7.17 -7.90
CA PHE A 12 -24.74 7.46 -8.31
C PHE A 12 -25.56 6.22 -8.70
N ASN A 13 -24.93 5.18 -9.27
CA ASN A 13 -25.66 3.96 -9.66
C ASN A 13 -25.85 2.98 -8.48
N TYR A 14 -25.00 3.08 -7.45
CA TYR A 14 -25.08 2.26 -6.24
C TYR A 14 -26.19 2.70 -5.27
N LYS A 15 -26.57 3.98 -5.26
CA LYS A 15 -27.52 4.55 -4.28
C LYS A 15 -28.94 3.93 -4.36
N ASN A 16 -29.37 3.50 -5.55
CA ASN A 16 -30.69 2.90 -5.76
C ASN A 16 -30.73 1.42 -5.38
N GLN A 17 -29.68 0.64 -5.62
CA GLN A 17 -29.58 -0.74 -5.13
C GLN A 17 -29.38 -0.81 -3.61
N LEU A 18 -28.62 0.13 -3.04
CA LEU A 18 -28.48 0.33 -1.59
C LEU A 18 -29.80 0.62 -0.87
N LYS A 19 -30.74 1.32 -1.52
CA LYS A 19 -32.08 1.58 -0.97
C LYS A 19 -32.90 0.30 -0.85
N THR A 20 -32.89 -0.54 -1.90
CA THR A 20 -33.63 -1.80 -1.94
C THR A 20 -33.11 -2.80 -0.92
N ILE A 21 -31.78 -2.90 -0.77
CA ILE A 21 -31.13 -3.80 0.21
C ILE A 21 -31.36 -3.31 1.65
N LYS A 22 -31.27 -2.00 1.90
CA LYS A 22 -31.58 -1.43 3.23
C LYS A 22 -33.04 -1.62 3.61
N LEU A 23 -33.98 -1.47 2.68
CA LEU A 23 -35.40 -1.76 2.93
C LEU A 23 -35.61 -3.23 3.27
N PHE A 24 -34.90 -4.15 2.61
CA PHE A 24 -35.00 -5.58 2.86
C PHE A 24 -34.49 -5.98 4.25
N PHE A 25 -33.31 -5.48 4.68
CA PHE A 25 -32.80 -5.74 6.03
C PHE A 25 -33.64 -5.07 7.12
N LEU A 26 -34.19 -3.88 6.86
CA LEU A 26 -35.11 -3.23 7.79
C LEU A 26 -36.42 -4.04 7.93
N PHE A 27 -36.96 -4.57 6.84
CA PHE A 27 -38.12 -5.45 6.85
C PHE A 27 -37.82 -6.75 7.62
N LEU A 28 -36.68 -7.38 7.36
CA LEU A 28 -36.24 -8.59 8.07
C LEU A 28 -36.08 -8.34 9.58
N PHE A 29 -35.50 -7.19 9.97
CA PHE A 29 -35.34 -6.81 11.37
C PHE A 29 -36.68 -6.58 12.07
N ILE A 30 -37.63 -5.90 11.40
CA ILE A 30 -39.00 -5.69 11.93
C ILE A 30 -39.71 -7.04 12.09
N VAL A 31 -39.60 -7.94 11.13
CA VAL A 31 -40.19 -9.29 11.19
C VAL A 31 -39.59 -10.08 12.36
N LEU A 32 -38.27 -10.08 12.52
CA LEU A 32 -37.58 -10.74 13.64
C LEU A 32 -37.96 -10.14 15.00
N ALA A 33 -38.10 -8.81 15.10
CA ALA A 33 -38.48 -8.13 16.32
C ALA A 33 -39.94 -8.41 16.74
N VAL A 34 -40.86 -8.41 15.78
CA VAL A 34 -42.28 -8.78 16.01
C VAL A 34 -42.39 -10.24 16.43
N LEU A 35 -41.64 -11.13 15.78
CA LEU A 35 -41.63 -12.56 16.11
C LEU A 35 -41.00 -12.84 17.48
N PHE A 36 -39.93 -12.12 17.85
CA PHE A 36 -39.34 -12.21 19.19
C PHE A 36 -40.32 -11.79 20.27
N PHE A 37 -41.09 -10.71 20.03
CA PHE A 37 -42.11 -10.23 20.95
C PHE A 37 -43.29 -11.21 21.10
N LEU A 38 -43.70 -11.85 20.00
CA LEU A 38 -44.74 -12.89 20.02
C LEU A 38 -44.27 -14.17 20.73
N CYS A 39 -42.99 -14.51 20.64
CA CYS A 39 -42.40 -15.67 21.32
C CYS A 39 -42.35 -15.48 22.85
N GLN A 40 -42.10 -14.25 23.32
CA GLN A 40 -42.18 -13.88 24.75
C GLN A 40 -43.60 -14.01 25.34
N LEU A 41 -44.63 -14.00 24.48
CA LEU A 41 -46.03 -14.11 24.89
C LEU A 41 -46.57 -15.56 24.89
N SER A 42 -45.83 -16.54 24.36
CA SER A 42 -46.27 -17.93 24.27
C SER A 42 -45.42 -18.87 25.13
N SER A 43 -46.03 -19.55 26.11
CA SER A 43 -45.38 -20.50 27.02
C SER A 43 -45.18 -21.91 26.43
N SER A 44 -45.22 -22.07 25.09
CA SER A 44 -45.22 -23.38 24.43
C SER A 44 -43.90 -23.67 23.71
N PHE A 45 -43.20 -24.71 24.18
CA PHE A 45 -41.95 -25.25 23.59
C PHE A 45 -42.11 -25.71 22.13
N ILE A 46 -43.34 -26.02 21.69
CA ILE A 46 -43.65 -26.47 20.32
C ILE A 46 -43.53 -25.31 19.32
N LEU A 47 -43.89 -24.07 19.72
CA LEU A 47 -43.71 -22.89 18.88
C LEU A 47 -42.22 -22.58 18.66
N PHE A 48 -41.36 -22.91 19.62
CA PHE A 48 -39.91 -22.72 19.51
C PHE A 48 -39.26 -23.66 18.47
N ILE A 49 -39.75 -24.90 18.37
CA ILE A 49 -39.27 -25.88 17.37
C ILE A 49 -39.77 -25.52 15.97
N CYS A 50 -41.04 -25.12 15.82
CA CYS A 50 -41.56 -24.60 14.56
C CYS A 50 -40.80 -23.35 14.09
N PHE A 51 -40.39 -22.48 15.03
CA PHE A 51 -39.57 -21.30 14.77
C PHE A 51 -38.17 -21.66 14.24
N TYR A 52 -37.50 -22.63 14.86
CA TYR A 52 -36.18 -23.09 14.40
C TYR A 52 -36.25 -23.71 13.00
N TYR A 53 -37.32 -24.47 12.73
CA TYR A 53 -37.56 -25.05 11.41
C TYR A 53 -37.86 -23.98 10.34
N GLN A 54 -38.63 -22.94 10.66
CA GLN A 54 -38.89 -21.84 9.73
C GLN A 54 -37.66 -20.98 9.46
N LEU A 55 -36.78 -20.78 10.46
CA LEU A 55 -35.50 -20.09 10.28
C LEU A 55 -34.54 -20.89 9.38
N ILE A 56 -34.49 -22.21 9.57
CA ILE A 56 -33.75 -23.13 8.69
C ILE A 56 -34.34 -23.12 7.28
N LEU A 57 -35.67 -23.11 7.14
CA LEU A 57 -36.32 -23.02 5.84
C LEU A 57 -36.02 -21.69 5.14
N LEU A 58 -36.00 -20.58 5.88
CA LEU A 58 -35.66 -19.25 5.35
C LEU A 58 -34.19 -19.19 4.91
N PHE A 59 -33.29 -19.81 5.68
CA PHE A 59 -31.88 -19.96 5.33
C PHE A 59 -31.70 -20.86 4.09
N HIS A 60 -32.49 -21.94 3.99
CA HIS A 60 -32.47 -22.81 2.81
C HIS A 60 -33.03 -22.12 1.57
N ILE A 61 -34.14 -21.38 1.69
CA ILE A 61 -34.72 -20.59 0.60
C ILE A 61 -33.73 -19.51 0.15
N PHE A 62 -33.07 -18.82 1.08
CA PHE A 62 -31.99 -17.87 0.77
C PHE A 62 -30.81 -18.55 0.05
N SER A 63 -30.38 -19.74 0.49
CA SER A 63 -29.34 -20.53 -0.19
C SER A 63 -29.77 -21.02 -1.58
N SER A 64 -31.06 -21.24 -1.80
CA SER A 64 -31.62 -21.69 -3.09
C SER A 64 -31.87 -20.57 -4.10
N PHE A 65 -31.96 -19.29 -3.67
CA PHE A 65 -32.00 -18.14 -4.58
C PHE A 65 -30.63 -17.80 -5.18
N PHE A 66 -29.55 -18.39 -4.64
CA PHE A 66 -28.18 -18.28 -5.17
C PHE A 66 -27.54 -19.67 -5.39
N PRO A 67 -28.11 -20.53 -6.23
CA PRO A 67 -27.63 -21.89 -6.42
C PRO A 67 -26.47 -21.88 -7.42
N SER A 68 -25.28 -21.49 -6.97
CA SER A 68 -23.94 -21.71 -7.58
C SER A 68 -22.87 -20.70 -7.14
N ASN A 69 -22.95 -20.12 -5.92
CA ASN A 69 -22.04 -19.03 -5.59
C ASN A 69 -21.70 -18.91 -4.09
N GLN A 70 -21.18 -20.00 -3.52
CA GLN A 70 -20.48 -19.93 -2.23
C GLN A 70 -19.26 -19.00 -2.34
N LEU A 71 -18.57 -19.02 -3.49
CA LEU A 71 -17.45 -18.13 -3.82
C LEU A 71 -17.85 -16.64 -3.89
N PHE A 72 -19.01 -16.32 -4.46
CA PHE A 72 -19.50 -14.93 -4.52
C PHE A 72 -19.95 -14.43 -3.16
N ASN A 73 -20.56 -15.28 -2.32
CA ASN A 73 -20.90 -14.91 -0.95
C ASN A 73 -19.65 -14.67 -0.10
N ASP A 74 -18.59 -15.48 -0.26
CA ASP A 74 -17.33 -15.29 0.46
C ASP A 74 -16.56 -14.04 -0.02
N ILE A 75 -16.52 -13.78 -1.34
CA ILE A 75 -15.93 -12.56 -1.92
C ILE A 75 -16.72 -11.29 -1.55
N PHE A 76 -18.06 -11.38 -1.48
CA PHE A 76 -18.91 -10.25 -1.07
C PHE A 76 -18.82 -9.99 0.44
N PHE A 77 -18.64 -11.04 1.26
CA PHE A 77 -18.33 -10.91 2.69
C PHE A 77 -16.96 -10.25 2.93
N LEU A 78 -15.98 -10.53 2.05
CA LEU A 78 -14.63 -9.97 2.10
C LEU A 78 -14.58 -8.46 1.83
N GLN A 79 -15.44 -7.93 0.95
CA GLN A 79 -15.61 -6.48 0.79
C GLN A 79 -16.35 -5.83 1.98
N TYR A 80 -17.01 -6.62 2.82
CA TYR A 80 -17.83 -6.18 3.95
C TYR A 80 -17.16 -6.31 5.33
N LEU A 81 -15.93 -6.85 5.40
CA LEU A 81 -15.06 -6.73 6.58
C LEU A 81 -14.64 -5.25 6.71
N LYS A 82 -15.56 -4.46 7.24
CA LYS A 82 -15.40 -3.05 7.59
C LYS A 82 -14.10 -2.83 8.35
N ARG A 83 -13.49 -1.69 8.02
CA ARG A 83 -12.45 -1.00 8.78
C ARG A 83 -12.81 -1.02 10.27
N SER A 84 -11.88 -1.43 11.15
CA SER A 84 -12.05 -1.41 12.61
C SER A 84 -13.05 -2.42 13.18
N ASN A 85 -12.90 -3.70 12.82
CA ASN A 85 -13.79 -4.79 13.25
C ASN A 85 -13.21 -5.74 14.31
N GLN A 86 -12.01 -5.47 14.85
CA GLN A 86 -11.34 -6.37 15.80
C GLN A 86 -11.26 -7.82 15.27
N ILE A 87 -10.90 -7.99 13.98
CA ILE A 87 -10.75 -9.32 13.37
C ILE A 87 -9.75 -10.17 14.18
N GLY A 88 -8.67 -9.53 14.64
CA GLY A 88 -7.61 -10.20 15.39
C GLY A 88 -6.91 -11.30 14.57
N ASP A 89 -6.04 -12.05 15.25
CA ASP A 89 -5.28 -13.12 14.63
C ASP A 89 -6.15 -14.29 14.21
N GLU A 90 -7.10 -14.70 15.06
CA GLU A 90 -8.02 -15.82 14.75
C GLU A 90 -8.84 -15.55 13.49
N GLY A 91 -9.39 -14.33 13.35
CA GLY A 91 -10.18 -13.97 12.18
C GLY A 91 -9.33 -13.88 10.91
N ALA A 92 -8.11 -13.34 11.01
CA ALA A 92 -7.17 -13.27 9.89
C ALA A 92 -6.70 -14.66 9.43
N SER A 93 -6.36 -15.54 10.38
CA SER A 93 -6.00 -16.93 10.12
C SER A 93 -7.18 -17.76 9.59
N GLY A 94 -8.39 -17.51 10.10
CA GLY A 94 -9.63 -18.11 9.58
C GLY A 94 -9.90 -17.70 8.14
N LEU A 95 -9.70 -16.41 7.83
CA LEU A 95 -9.77 -15.92 6.45
C LEU A 95 -8.70 -16.57 5.56
N GLY A 96 -7.45 -16.63 6.04
CA GLY A 96 -6.38 -17.36 5.34
C GLY A 96 -6.79 -18.80 5.03
N SER A 97 -7.36 -19.50 6.00
CA SER A 97 -7.83 -20.89 5.81
C SER A 97 -8.91 -21.03 4.72
N ALA A 98 -9.77 -20.01 4.54
CA ALA A 98 -10.72 -19.97 3.44
C ALA A 98 -10.03 -19.69 2.09
N LEU A 99 -9.15 -18.69 2.03
CA LEU A 99 -8.39 -18.31 0.83
C LEU A 99 -7.50 -19.45 0.31
N ALA A 100 -6.98 -20.28 1.21
CA ALA A 100 -6.19 -21.47 0.89
C ALA A 100 -6.93 -22.48 0.00
N LYS A 101 -8.27 -22.43 -0.07
CA LYS A 101 -9.10 -23.28 -0.94
C LYS A 101 -9.28 -22.66 -2.34
N CYS A 102 -8.98 -21.38 -2.50
CA CYS A 102 -9.16 -20.62 -3.72
C CYS A 102 -7.88 -20.62 -4.59
N ILE A 103 -7.33 -21.79 -4.87
CA ILE A 103 -6.03 -21.97 -5.54
C ILE A 103 -5.95 -21.44 -6.99
N ASN A 104 -7.12 -21.20 -7.60
CA ASN A 104 -7.24 -20.67 -8.96
C ASN A 104 -7.37 -19.14 -9.00
N LEU A 105 -7.21 -18.45 -7.87
CA LEU A 105 -7.24 -16.99 -7.83
C LEU A 105 -6.08 -16.41 -8.64
N SER A 106 -6.42 -15.56 -9.60
CA SER A 106 -5.49 -14.69 -10.32
C SER A 106 -5.46 -13.28 -9.74
N ASN A 107 -6.54 -12.87 -9.07
CA ASN A 107 -6.71 -11.53 -8.52
C ASN A 107 -7.19 -11.63 -7.08
N LEU A 108 -6.54 -10.90 -6.17
CA LEU A 108 -6.96 -10.82 -4.79
C LEU A 108 -6.77 -9.39 -4.26
N THR A 109 -7.82 -8.85 -3.65
CA THR A 109 -7.80 -7.57 -2.96
C THR A 109 -8.38 -7.76 -1.57
N LEU A 110 -7.59 -7.43 -0.54
CA LEU A 110 -7.97 -7.55 0.87
C LEU A 110 -7.66 -6.25 1.59
N TYR A 111 -8.69 -5.69 2.24
CA TYR A 111 -8.57 -4.52 3.10
C TYR A 111 -8.79 -4.93 4.56
N LEU A 112 -7.70 -5.01 5.31
CA LEU A 112 -7.65 -5.46 6.69
C LEU A 112 -7.05 -4.41 7.63
N LEU A 113 -7.04 -3.14 7.22
CA LEU A 113 -6.55 -2.04 8.04
C LEU A 113 -7.28 -1.90 9.38
N ARG A 114 -6.51 -1.57 10.43
CA ARG A 114 -7.01 -1.28 11.79
C ARG A 114 -7.82 -2.43 12.39
N ASN A 115 -7.33 -3.66 12.30
CA ASN A 115 -8.05 -4.85 12.78
C ASN A 115 -7.35 -5.62 13.90
N GLN A 116 -6.30 -5.06 14.51
CA GLN A 116 -5.55 -5.69 15.60
C GLN A 116 -4.96 -7.04 15.20
N ILE A 117 -4.55 -7.18 13.93
CA ILE A 117 -3.87 -8.37 13.43
C ILE A 117 -2.41 -8.31 13.90
N GLY A 118 -1.98 -9.31 14.66
CA GLY A 118 -0.60 -9.53 15.04
C GLY A 118 0.13 -10.47 14.09
N ASP A 119 1.25 -11.01 14.57
CA ASP A 119 2.12 -11.89 13.79
C ASP A 119 1.48 -13.22 13.40
N GLU A 120 0.66 -13.79 14.30
CA GLU A 120 -0.01 -15.06 14.05
C GLU A 120 -1.03 -14.93 12.91
N GLY A 121 -1.85 -13.87 12.91
CA GLY A 121 -2.84 -13.61 11.87
C GLY A 121 -2.20 -13.28 10.53
N ALA A 122 -1.14 -12.46 10.53
CA ALA A 122 -0.38 -12.16 9.33
C ALA A 122 0.31 -13.40 8.75
N SER A 123 0.88 -14.25 9.60
CA SER A 123 1.48 -15.53 9.19
C SER A 123 0.45 -16.54 8.69
N GLY A 124 -0.75 -16.57 9.29
CA GLY A 124 -1.89 -17.35 8.82
C GLY A 124 -2.36 -16.92 7.43
N LEU A 125 -2.46 -15.61 7.20
CA LEU A 125 -2.72 -15.06 5.87
C LEU A 125 -1.61 -15.40 4.87
N GLY A 126 -0.33 -15.26 5.26
CA GLY A 126 0.82 -15.64 4.44
C GLY A 126 0.76 -17.11 4.03
N SER A 127 0.53 -18.01 4.98
CA SER A 127 0.42 -19.45 4.72
C SER A 127 -0.67 -19.82 3.71
N ALA A 128 -1.73 -19.01 3.63
CA ALA A 128 -2.79 -19.15 2.64
C ALA A 128 -2.42 -18.59 1.27
N LEU A 129 -1.85 -17.37 1.24
CA LEU A 129 -1.35 -16.74 0.02
C LEU A 129 -0.30 -17.61 -0.69
N ALA A 130 0.52 -18.32 0.08
CA ALA A 130 1.49 -19.30 -0.41
C ALA A 130 0.87 -20.44 -1.27
N LYS A 131 -0.44 -20.69 -1.15
CA LYS A 131 -1.17 -21.69 -1.96
C LYS A 131 -1.81 -21.07 -3.20
N CYS A 132 -1.94 -19.75 -3.25
CA CYS A 132 -2.53 -19.00 -4.35
C CYS A 132 -1.46 -18.64 -5.41
N ILE A 133 -0.73 -19.65 -5.90
CA ILE A 133 0.44 -19.47 -6.77
C ILE A 133 0.13 -18.89 -8.16
N ASN A 134 -1.16 -18.87 -8.53
CA ASN A 134 -1.65 -18.31 -9.79
C ASN A 134 -1.96 -16.81 -9.71
N LEU A 135 -1.73 -16.17 -8.56
CA LEU A 135 -1.95 -14.73 -8.39
C LEU A 135 -1.04 -13.95 -9.34
N SER A 136 -1.67 -13.12 -10.16
CA SER A 136 -1.02 -12.08 -10.96
C SER A 136 -1.21 -10.70 -10.36
N ASN A 137 -2.31 -10.48 -9.64
CA ASN A 137 -2.63 -9.21 -8.99
C ASN A 137 -2.94 -9.43 -7.51
N LEU A 138 -2.16 -8.80 -6.64
CA LEU A 138 -2.39 -8.82 -5.20
C LEU A 138 -2.42 -7.39 -4.65
N THR A 139 -3.50 -7.07 -3.96
CA THR A 139 -3.60 -5.89 -3.10
C THR A 139 -3.90 -6.35 -1.68
N LEU A 140 -2.96 -6.12 -0.77
CA LEU A 140 -3.10 -6.45 0.63
C LEU A 140 -2.85 -5.21 1.46
N ASN A 141 -3.91 -4.69 2.07
CA ASN A 141 -3.84 -3.55 2.97
C ASN A 141 -3.96 -4.01 4.42
N LEU A 142 -2.86 -3.90 5.15
CA LEU A 142 -2.70 -4.27 6.56
C LEU A 142 -2.29 -3.06 7.40
N TRP A 143 -2.59 -1.85 6.94
CA TRP A 143 -2.29 -0.61 7.66
C TRP A 143 -2.79 -0.63 9.11
N SER A 144 -1.95 -0.19 10.05
CA SER A 144 -2.31 0.07 11.44
C SER A 144 -2.81 -1.18 12.15
N ASN A 145 -2.03 -2.24 12.04
CA ASN A 145 -2.17 -3.48 12.78
C ASN A 145 -0.99 -3.62 13.77
N GLN A 146 -0.74 -4.82 14.29
CA GLN A 146 0.29 -5.11 15.28
C GLN A 146 1.30 -6.13 14.71
N ILE A 147 1.57 -6.05 13.40
CA ILE A 147 2.45 -6.98 12.69
C ILE A 147 3.90 -6.61 12.99
N GLY A 148 4.66 -7.51 13.59
CA GLY A 148 6.10 -7.46 13.72
C GLY A 148 6.79 -8.31 12.65
N ASP A 149 8.03 -8.71 12.94
CA ASP A 149 8.90 -9.38 11.96
C ASP A 149 8.49 -10.81 11.67
N GLU A 150 7.89 -11.51 12.63
CA GLU A 150 7.38 -12.86 12.41
C GLU A 150 6.21 -12.84 11.42
N GLY A 151 5.26 -11.92 11.58
CA GLY A 151 4.15 -11.73 10.66
C GLY A 151 4.60 -11.25 9.28
N ALA A 152 5.54 -10.29 9.23
CA ALA A 152 6.16 -9.84 7.99
C ALA A 152 6.91 -10.98 7.28
N SER A 153 7.59 -11.85 8.03
CA SER A 153 8.28 -13.03 7.51
C SER A 153 7.29 -14.05 6.94
N GLY A 154 6.15 -14.28 7.61
CA GLY A 154 5.07 -15.11 7.11
C GLY A 154 4.51 -14.60 5.78
N LEU A 155 4.28 -13.29 5.68
CA LEU A 155 3.84 -12.63 4.43
C LEU A 155 4.91 -12.72 3.33
N GLY A 156 6.16 -12.41 3.64
CA GLY A 156 7.28 -12.47 2.68
C GLY A 156 7.49 -13.88 2.14
N SER A 157 7.49 -14.89 3.00
CA SER A 157 7.60 -16.30 2.60
C SER A 157 6.48 -16.73 1.64
N ALA A 158 5.30 -16.12 1.75
CA ALA A 158 4.18 -16.35 0.85
C ALA A 158 4.35 -15.65 -0.49
N LEU A 159 4.74 -14.37 -0.46
CA LEU A 159 5.00 -13.57 -1.66
C LEU A 159 6.11 -14.20 -2.51
N ALA A 160 7.14 -14.78 -1.88
CA ALA A 160 8.21 -15.51 -2.57
C ALA A 160 7.70 -16.69 -3.44
N LYS A 161 6.53 -17.26 -3.12
CA LYS A 161 5.90 -18.34 -3.90
C LYS A 161 4.96 -17.81 -4.99
N CYS A 162 4.55 -16.55 -4.89
CA CYS A 162 3.65 -15.90 -5.85
C CYS A 162 4.46 -15.33 -7.03
N ILE A 163 5.23 -16.18 -7.71
CA ILE A 163 6.18 -15.80 -8.78
C ILE A 163 5.52 -15.22 -10.03
N ASN A 164 4.20 -15.41 -10.18
CA ASN A 164 3.41 -14.91 -11.30
C ASN A 164 2.88 -13.48 -11.07
N LEU A 165 3.16 -12.87 -9.91
CA LEU A 165 2.71 -11.51 -9.60
C LEU A 165 3.30 -10.51 -10.61
N SER A 166 2.41 -9.82 -11.30
CA SER A 166 2.73 -8.68 -12.16
C SER A 166 2.37 -7.35 -11.50
N ASN A 167 1.41 -7.36 -10.56
CA ASN A 167 1.00 -6.22 -9.77
C ASN A 167 0.93 -6.59 -8.29
N LEU A 168 1.69 -5.86 -7.46
CA LEU A 168 1.65 -5.98 -6.01
C LEU A 168 1.40 -4.61 -5.38
N THR A 169 0.39 -4.55 -4.52
CA THR A 169 0.18 -3.47 -3.56
C THR A 169 0.21 -4.07 -2.17
N LEU A 170 1.21 -3.70 -1.38
CA LEU A 170 1.36 -4.13 0.00
C LEU A 170 1.45 -2.89 0.90
N ASP A 171 0.41 -2.68 1.69
CA ASP A 171 0.35 -1.58 2.65
C ASP A 171 0.53 -2.14 4.06
N LEU A 172 1.69 -1.86 4.64
CA LEU A 172 2.13 -2.23 5.99
C LEU A 172 2.40 -0.98 6.84
N TYR A 173 1.82 0.17 6.48
CA TYR A 173 1.95 1.40 7.26
C TYR A 173 1.62 1.17 8.74
N ASN A 174 2.40 1.76 9.65
CA ASN A 174 2.13 1.83 11.08
C ASN A 174 1.93 0.44 11.70
N ASN A 175 2.91 -0.44 11.46
CA ASN A 175 3.08 -1.74 12.10
C ASN A 175 4.38 -1.70 12.94
N GLN A 176 4.90 -2.85 13.34
CA GLN A 176 6.07 -2.99 14.24
C GLN A 176 7.22 -3.73 13.55
N ILE A 177 7.40 -3.50 12.24
CA ILE A 177 8.40 -4.22 11.42
C ILE A 177 9.77 -3.56 11.57
N ASP A 178 10.80 -4.36 11.83
CA ASP A 178 12.21 -3.97 11.91
C ASP A 178 13.06 -4.62 10.80
N ASP A 179 14.38 -4.69 11.02
CA ASP A 179 15.35 -5.19 10.04
C ASP A 179 15.10 -6.66 9.66
N GLN A 180 14.68 -7.49 10.62
CA GLN A 180 14.44 -8.90 10.37
C GLN A 180 13.22 -9.12 9.46
N GLY A 181 12.14 -8.38 9.66
CA GLY A 181 10.94 -8.45 8.83
C GLY A 181 11.20 -7.91 7.42
N VAL A 182 11.94 -6.80 7.30
CA VAL A 182 12.32 -6.24 5.99
C VAL A 182 13.25 -7.18 5.22
N SER A 183 14.18 -7.87 5.88
CA SER A 183 15.08 -8.82 5.23
C SER A 183 14.34 -9.95 4.51
N VAL A 184 13.22 -10.43 5.08
CA VAL A 184 12.39 -11.46 4.45
C VAL A 184 11.53 -10.86 3.33
N LEU A 185 10.95 -9.67 3.50
CA LEU A 185 10.23 -8.98 2.43
C LEU A 185 11.13 -8.70 1.22
N ARG A 186 12.37 -8.26 1.45
CA ARG A 186 13.42 -8.10 0.43
C ARG A 186 13.63 -9.41 -0.34
N SER A 187 13.83 -10.51 0.38
CA SER A 187 14.06 -11.83 -0.22
C SER A 187 12.83 -12.30 -1.03
N ALA A 188 11.63 -11.95 -0.59
CA ALA A 188 10.39 -12.25 -1.30
C ALA A 188 10.29 -11.47 -2.62
N LEU A 189 10.51 -10.16 -2.57
CA LEU A 189 10.46 -9.28 -3.74
C LEU A 189 11.48 -9.72 -4.81
N ALA A 190 12.66 -10.20 -4.40
CA ALA A 190 13.65 -10.72 -5.33
C ALA A 190 13.17 -11.94 -6.15
N ASN A 191 12.19 -12.70 -5.63
CA ASN A 191 11.58 -13.84 -6.34
C ASN A 191 10.40 -13.42 -7.24
N CYS A 192 9.83 -12.23 -7.04
CA CYS A 192 8.72 -11.72 -7.83
C CYS A 192 9.21 -11.07 -9.13
N THR A 193 9.98 -11.80 -9.94
CA THR A 193 10.68 -11.30 -11.13
C THR A 193 9.75 -10.79 -12.24
N ASN A 194 8.49 -11.21 -12.24
CA ASN A 194 7.46 -10.75 -13.17
C ASN A 194 6.79 -9.43 -12.77
N LEU A 195 7.15 -8.84 -11.63
CA LEU A 195 6.55 -7.58 -11.18
C LEU A 195 6.80 -6.46 -12.19
N SER A 196 5.70 -5.85 -12.62
CA SER A 196 5.69 -4.67 -13.48
C SER A 196 5.24 -3.42 -12.73
N ASN A 197 4.41 -3.60 -11.70
CA ASN A 197 3.89 -2.56 -10.83
C ASN A 197 4.04 -2.97 -9.37
N LEU A 198 4.71 -2.13 -8.59
CA LEU A 198 4.84 -2.31 -7.15
C LEU A 198 4.42 -1.03 -6.42
N ILE A 199 3.51 -1.17 -5.46
CA ILE A 199 3.21 -0.19 -4.42
C ILE A 199 3.55 -0.85 -3.10
N LEU A 200 4.54 -0.31 -2.40
CA LEU A 200 4.99 -0.79 -1.10
C LEU A 200 4.98 0.37 -0.11
N ASP A 201 4.09 0.30 0.88
CA ASP A 201 4.02 1.25 1.98
C ASP A 201 4.55 0.59 3.25
N LEU A 202 5.70 1.09 3.72
CA LEU A 202 6.38 0.66 4.95
C LEU A 202 6.54 1.84 5.92
N ASN A 203 5.63 2.81 5.85
CA ASN A 203 5.65 4.00 6.69
C ASN A 203 5.60 3.69 8.18
N LYS A 204 6.24 4.51 9.01
CA LYS A 204 6.27 4.39 10.48
C LYS A 204 6.60 2.96 10.94
N ASN A 205 7.70 2.42 10.42
CA ASN A 205 8.33 1.19 10.88
C ASN A 205 9.74 1.52 11.41
N GLN A 206 10.61 0.52 11.58
CA GLN A 206 11.97 0.70 12.11
C GLN A 206 13.05 0.42 11.05
N ILE A 207 12.82 0.87 9.81
CA ILE A 207 13.70 0.58 8.66
C ILE A 207 14.96 1.43 8.74
N ASN A 208 16.14 0.80 8.75
CA ASN A 208 17.43 1.47 8.79
C ASN A 208 18.07 1.64 7.40
N SER A 209 19.29 2.20 7.35
CA SER A 209 20.06 2.42 6.12
C SER A 209 20.33 1.14 5.32
N ALA A 210 20.71 0.05 5.98
CA ALA A 210 21.03 -1.22 5.34
C ALA A 210 19.77 -1.86 4.75
N ASP A 211 18.64 -1.75 5.45
CA ASP A 211 17.35 -2.27 5.00
C ASP A 211 16.85 -1.56 3.74
N ALA A 212 16.92 -0.23 3.69
CA ALA A 212 16.53 0.56 2.52
C ALA A 212 17.40 0.23 1.29
N SER A 213 18.71 0.12 1.47
CA SER A 213 19.64 -0.32 0.41
C SER A 213 19.35 -1.76 -0.03
N GLY A 214 19.04 -2.64 0.93
CA GLY A 214 18.64 -4.02 0.68
C GLY A 214 17.36 -4.12 -0.13
N LEU A 215 16.32 -3.37 0.24
CA LEU A 215 15.06 -3.28 -0.49
C LEU A 215 15.30 -2.86 -1.95
N GLY A 216 16.07 -1.79 -2.16
CA GLY A 216 16.48 -1.37 -3.51
C GLY A 216 17.16 -2.50 -4.28
N SER A 217 18.09 -3.22 -3.64
CA SER A 217 18.83 -4.33 -4.26
C SER A 217 17.93 -5.51 -4.62
N ALA A 218 16.86 -5.78 -3.88
CA ALA A 218 15.89 -6.82 -4.28
C ALA A 218 15.08 -6.41 -5.50
N LEU A 219 14.74 -5.13 -5.63
CA LEU A 219 13.95 -4.62 -6.75
C LEU A 219 14.70 -4.73 -8.10
N THR A 220 16.02 -4.89 -8.09
CA THR A 220 16.78 -5.12 -9.34
C THR A 220 16.48 -6.47 -9.98
N TYR A 221 15.95 -7.44 -9.22
CA TYR A 221 15.49 -8.72 -9.75
C TYR A 221 14.11 -8.64 -10.40
N CYS A 222 13.34 -7.60 -10.10
CA CYS A 222 12.07 -7.30 -10.76
C CYS A 222 12.36 -6.64 -12.12
N THR A 223 12.88 -7.40 -13.07
CA THR A 223 13.42 -6.86 -14.35
C THR A 223 12.36 -6.17 -15.20
N ASN A 224 11.08 -6.50 -15.02
CA ASN A 224 9.96 -5.86 -15.71
C ASN A 224 9.38 -4.64 -14.97
N LEU A 225 9.95 -4.25 -13.83
CA LEU A 225 9.41 -3.19 -12.98
C LEU A 225 9.46 -1.85 -13.71
N SER A 226 8.27 -1.34 -14.02
CA SER A 226 8.09 -0.08 -14.76
C SER A 226 7.46 1.00 -13.90
N ASN A 227 6.68 0.61 -12.88
CA ASN A 227 6.05 1.50 -11.92
C ASN A 227 6.40 1.10 -10.50
N LEU A 228 7.04 2.00 -9.77
CA LEU A 228 7.36 1.84 -8.36
C LEU A 228 6.79 3.01 -7.56
N THR A 229 5.94 2.69 -6.58
CA THR A 229 5.63 3.58 -5.46
C THR A 229 6.21 2.95 -4.21
N LEU A 230 7.19 3.61 -3.60
CA LEU A 230 7.85 3.17 -2.38
C LEU A 230 7.68 4.26 -1.32
N ASP A 231 6.90 3.95 -0.31
CA ASP A 231 6.67 4.84 0.82
C ASP A 231 7.42 4.35 2.05
N LEU A 232 8.36 5.18 2.51
CA LEU A 232 9.26 4.94 3.62
C LEU A 232 9.23 6.10 4.62
N TYR A 233 8.14 6.87 4.64
CA TYR A 233 7.95 7.97 5.59
C TYR A 233 8.17 7.53 7.04
N TYR A 234 8.89 8.36 7.80
CA TYR A 234 9.14 8.16 9.24
C TYR A 234 9.89 6.84 9.52
N ASN A 235 11.13 6.75 9.06
CA ASN A 235 12.06 5.63 9.28
C ASN A 235 13.47 6.19 9.60
N GLN A 236 14.48 5.32 9.68
CA GLN A 236 15.86 5.64 10.07
C GLN A 236 16.85 5.43 8.92
N ILE A 237 16.49 5.89 7.71
CA ILE A 237 17.24 5.57 6.48
C ILE A 237 18.58 6.31 6.40
N GLY A 238 18.63 7.60 6.74
CA GLY A 238 19.86 8.40 6.69
C GLY A 238 20.50 8.51 5.30
N ASP A 239 21.72 9.06 5.25
CA ASP A 239 22.42 9.34 4.00
C ASP A 239 22.85 8.07 3.25
N GLU A 240 23.40 7.09 3.96
CA GLU A 240 23.88 5.84 3.36
C GLU A 240 22.73 5.03 2.75
N GLY A 241 21.58 4.98 3.44
CA GLY A 241 20.40 4.28 2.96
C GLY A 241 19.81 4.95 1.72
N ALA A 242 19.74 6.28 1.68
CA ALA A 242 19.25 7.02 0.52
C ALA A 242 20.15 6.82 -0.72
N LEU A 243 21.47 6.85 -0.54
CA LEU A 243 22.43 6.55 -1.61
C LEU A 243 22.32 5.10 -2.08
N GLY A 244 22.25 4.14 -1.16
CA GLY A 244 22.14 2.72 -1.48
C GLY A 244 20.86 2.40 -2.25
N LEU A 245 19.72 2.91 -1.77
CA LEU A 245 18.44 2.79 -2.44
C LEU A 245 18.48 3.39 -3.84
N GLY A 246 18.99 4.62 -3.99
CA GLY A 246 19.13 5.27 -5.30
C GLY A 246 20.00 4.46 -6.26
N THR A 247 21.15 3.97 -5.79
CA THR A 247 22.10 3.18 -6.58
C THR A 247 21.48 1.88 -7.07
N ALA A 248 20.68 1.22 -6.23
CA ALA A 248 20.00 0.01 -6.62
C ALA A 248 18.86 0.29 -7.62
N LEU A 249 18.05 1.33 -7.40
CA LEU A 249 16.98 1.72 -8.33
C LEU A 249 17.51 2.14 -9.70
N ALA A 250 18.74 2.66 -9.78
CA ALA A 250 19.42 2.94 -11.05
C ALA A 250 19.62 1.69 -11.93
N ASN A 251 19.62 0.49 -11.33
CA ASN A 251 19.73 -0.77 -12.05
C ASN A 251 18.37 -1.34 -12.49
N CYS A 252 17.25 -0.70 -12.12
CA CYS A 252 15.93 -1.07 -12.60
C CYS A 252 15.72 -0.51 -14.01
N ALA A 253 16.25 -1.20 -15.03
CA ALA A 253 16.35 -0.70 -16.40
C ALA A 253 15.01 -0.25 -17.02
N ASN A 254 13.89 -0.86 -16.64
CA ASN A 254 12.56 -0.55 -17.19
C ASN A 254 11.76 0.49 -16.36
N LEU A 255 12.35 1.01 -15.27
CA LEU A 255 11.66 1.92 -14.36
C LEU A 255 11.38 3.25 -15.07
N SER A 256 10.10 3.52 -15.29
CA SER A 256 9.62 4.71 -16.00
C SER A 256 8.83 5.65 -15.10
N ASN A 257 8.27 5.12 -14.02
CA ASN A 257 7.49 5.85 -13.03
C ASN A 257 8.03 5.53 -11.63
N LEU A 258 8.53 6.55 -10.95
CA LEU A 258 8.99 6.44 -9.57
C LEU A 258 8.29 7.46 -8.70
N ALA A 259 7.55 6.99 -7.70
CA ALA A 259 7.12 7.77 -6.56
C ALA A 259 7.87 7.26 -5.33
N LEU A 260 8.72 8.10 -4.76
CA LEU A 260 9.56 7.74 -3.63
C LEU A 260 9.33 8.75 -2.51
N ASN A 261 8.76 8.28 -1.39
CA ASN A 261 8.58 9.09 -0.20
C ASN A 261 9.59 8.69 0.86
N LEU A 262 10.52 9.61 1.11
CA LEU A 262 11.59 9.55 2.11
C LEU A 262 11.42 10.69 3.14
N THR A 263 10.20 11.15 3.35
CA THR A 263 9.90 12.20 4.34
C THR A 263 10.33 11.74 5.72
N GLU A 264 10.94 12.62 6.52
CA GLU A 264 11.30 12.37 7.92
C GLU A 264 12.21 11.14 8.10
N ASN A 265 13.37 11.14 7.44
CA ASN A 265 14.32 10.02 7.42
C ASN A 265 15.77 10.42 7.78
N SER A 266 15.97 11.62 8.31
CA SER A 266 17.29 12.16 8.67
C SER A 266 18.30 12.20 7.50
N ILE A 267 17.81 12.42 6.28
CA ILE A 267 18.64 12.55 5.07
C ILE A 267 19.23 13.97 5.01
N GLY A 268 20.53 14.08 4.84
CA GLY A 268 21.27 15.33 4.63
C GLY A 268 21.73 15.52 3.18
N ASP A 269 22.70 16.43 3.02
CA ASP A 269 23.22 16.81 1.70
C ASP A 269 23.90 15.65 0.96
N GLN A 270 24.58 14.74 1.67
CA GLN A 270 25.25 13.61 1.03
C GLN A 270 24.25 12.58 0.52
N GLY A 271 23.24 12.24 1.32
CA GLY A 271 22.21 11.28 0.94
C GLY A 271 21.40 11.74 -0.25
N VAL A 272 20.92 12.99 -0.24
CA VAL A 272 20.13 13.52 -1.36
C VAL A 272 20.96 13.70 -2.63
N SER A 273 22.23 14.10 -2.50
CA SER A 273 23.16 14.17 -3.63
C SER A 273 23.41 12.80 -4.24
N GLY A 274 23.62 11.78 -3.40
CA GLY A 274 23.82 10.39 -3.81
C GLY A 274 22.60 9.82 -4.51
N LEU A 275 21.42 9.98 -3.90
CA LEU A 275 20.14 9.60 -4.47
C LEU A 275 19.90 10.26 -5.83
N GLY A 276 20.05 11.58 -5.92
CA GLY A 276 19.89 12.31 -7.18
C GLY A 276 20.85 11.83 -8.26
N SER A 277 22.14 11.66 -7.92
CA SER A 277 23.17 11.19 -8.87
C SER A 277 22.90 9.78 -9.37
N ALA A 278 22.35 8.91 -8.53
CA ALA A 278 21.98 7.56 -8.93
C ALA A 278 20.72 7.57 -9.83
N LEU A 279 19.69 8.33 -9.48
CA LEU A 279 18.48 8.47 -10.29
C LEU A 279 18.76 9.10 -11.67
N ALA A 280 19.82 9.89 -11.81
CA ALA A 280 20.29 10.40 -13.09
C ALA A 280 20.68 9.29 -14.09
N ASN A 281 20.99 8.09 -13.60
CA ASN A 281 21.31 6.93 -14.44
C ASN A 281 20.07 6.12 -14.86
N CYS A 282 18.87 6.45 -14.33
CA CYS A 282 17.61 5.82 -14.75
C CYS A 282 17.19 6.35 -16.13
N SER A 283 17.72 5.76 -17.20
CA SER A 283 17.53 6.25 -18.57
C SER A 283 16.08 6.25 -19.07
N ASN A 284 15.20 5.42 -18.49
CA ASN A 284 13.78 5.34 -18.87
C ASN A 284 12.85 6.14 -17.93
N LEU A 285 13.40 6.80 -16.90
CA LEU A 285 12.60 7.50 -15.90
C LEU A 285 11.95 8.74 -16.49
N SER A 286 10.63 8.67 -16.70
CA SER A 286 9.83 9.73 -17.33
C SER A 286 8.96 10.48 -16.34
N ASN A 287 8.63 9.85 -15.21
CA ASN A 287 7.82 10.40 -14.13
C ASN A 287 8.54 10.20 -12.80
N LEU A 288 8.90 11.29 -12.14
CA LEU A 288 9.52 11.27 -10.83
C LEU A 288 8.71 12.12 -9.86
N THR A 289 8.23 11.48 -8.79
CA THR A 289 7.77 12.15 -7.57
C THR A 289 8.73 11.80 -6.44
N LEU A 290 9.35 12.81 -5.86
CA LEU A 290 10.30 12.64 -4.77
C LEU A 290 9.85 13.47 -3.57
N GLU A 291 9.52 12.78 -2.48
CA GLU A 291 9.15 13.42 -1.23
C GLU A 291 10.29 13.33 -0.22
N LEU A 292 10.86 14.49 0.10
CA LEU A 292 12.02 14.63 0.98
C LEU A 292 11.73 15.61 2.11
N ARG A 293 10.45 15.74 2.49
CA ARG A 293 10.03 16.68 3.53
C ARG A 293 10.66 16.32 4.88
N PHE A 294 10.81 17.30 5.76
CA PHE A 294 11.28 17.08 7.14
C PHE A 294 12.61 16.30 7.23
N ASN A 295 13.56 16.61 6.34
CA ASN A 295 14.92 16.10 6.37
C ASN A 295 15.91 17.23 6.74
N SER A 296 17.21 16.95 6.61
CA SER A 296 18.29 17.87 6.93
C SER A 296 19.01 18.37 5.68
N ILE A 297 18.29 18.55 4.57
CA ILE A 297 18.86 19.00 3.29
C ILE A 297 19.14 20.50 3.34
N GLY A 298 20.38 20.89 3.09
CA GLY A 298 20.84 22.27 2.98
C GLY A 298 20.98 22.74 1.54
N ASP A 299 21.63 23.89 1.38
CA ASP A 299 21.85 24.52 0.07
C ASP A 299 22.66 23.65 -0.90
N GLU A 300 23.66 22.94 -0.39
CA GLU A 300 24.54 22.10 -1.20
C GLU A 300 23.80 20.86 -1.70
N GLY A 301 23.04 20.19 -0.84
CA GLY A 301 22.22 19.04 -1.22
C GLY A 301 21.16 19.41 -2.24
N ALA A 302 20.45 20.52 -2.04
CA ALA A 302 19.46 21.03 -3.00
C ALA A 302 20.10 21.35 -4.37
N SER A 303 21.25 22.04 -4.37
CA SER A 303 22.01 22.34 -5.58
C SER A 303 22.39 21.05 -6.33
N ARG A 304 23.00 20.08 -5.64
CA ARG A 304 23.45 18.82 -6.25
C ARG A 304 22.30 17.97 -6.75
N LEU A 305 21.19 17.90 -6.01
CA LEU A 305 19.96 17.24 -6.46
C LEU A 305 19.48 17.86 -7.78
N GLY A 306 19.41 19.18 -7.86
CA GLY A 306 19.03 19.89 -9.09
C GLY A 306 19.94 19.55 -10.28
N PHE A 307 21.25 19.61 -10.08
CA PHE A 307 22.22 19.26 -11.14
C PHE A 307 22.15 17.79 -11.57
N ALA A 308 21.85 16.89 -10.65
CA ALA A 308 21.70 15.48 -10.97
C ALA A 308 20.42 15.22 -11.76
N LEU A 309 19.28 15.78 -11.32
CA LEU A 309 18.00 15.65 -12.01
C LEU A 309 18.01 16.31 -13.40
N ALA A 310 18.80 17.36 -13.60
CA ALA A 310 19.04 17.95 -14.92
C ALA A 310 19.66 16.99 -15.94
N LYS A 311 20.30 15.89 -15.48
CA LYS A 311 20.83 14.84 -16.36
C LYS A 311 19.80 13.77 -16.72
N CYS A 312 18.64 13.75 -16.07
CA CYS A 312 17.54 12.85 -16.38
C CYS A 312 16.85 13.29 -17.69
N THR A 313 17.47 12.99 -18.83
CA THR A 313 17.00 13.47 -20.15
C THR A 313 15.63 12.94 -20.55
N SER A 314 15.20 11.79 -20.03
CA SER A 314 13.88 11.22 -20.30
C SER A 314 12.76 11.79 -19.42
N LEU A 315 13.10 12.62 -18.43
CA LEU A 315 12.14 13.12 -17.45
C LEU A 315 11.18 14.12 -18.09
N SER A 316 9.89 13.79 -18.03
CA SER A 316 8.79 14.61 -18.56
C SER A 316 7.91 15.19 -17.45
N ASN A 317 7.84 14.53 -16.30
CA ASN A 317 7.07 14.98 -15.15
C ASN A 317 7.91 14.90 -13.89
N LEU A 318 8.08 16.04 -13.22
CA LEU A 318 8.86 16.14 -12.00
C LEU A 318 8.04 16.80 -10.90
N THR A 319 7.86 16.08 -9.79
CA THR A 319 7.30 16.61 -8.55
C THR A 319 8.32 16.47 -7.43
N LEU A 320 8.72 17.59 -6.85
CA LEU A 320 9.66 17.64 -5.73
C LEU A 320 9.02 18.29 -4.51
N TYR A 321 8.99 17.55 -3.41
CA TYR A 321 8.56 18.05 -2.10
C TYR A 321 9.76 18.14 -1.18
N LEU A 322 10.25 19.36 -0.97
CA LEU A 322 11.45 19.68 -0.19
C LEU A 322 11.12 20.52 1.06
N GLN A 323 9.85 20.57 1.47
CA GLN A 323 9.43 21.37 2.60
C GLN A 323 10.10 20.94 3.91
N PHE A 324 10.24 21.88 4.83
CA PHE A 324 10.75 21.67 6.18
C PHE A 324 12.16 21.10 6.26
N ASN A 325 13.02 21.46 5.30
CA ASN A 325 14.47 21.24 5.28
C ASN A 325 15.21 22.53 5.72
N GLN A 326 16.48 22.68 5.33
CA GLN A 326 17.39 23.77 5.65
C GLN A 326 17.87 24.52 4.38
N ILE A 327 17.01 24.59 3.35
CA ILE A 327 17.34 25.18 2.04
C ILE A 327 17.16 26.70 2.10
N GLY A 328 18.25 27.46 2.08
CA GLY A 328 18.23 28.92 1.97
C GLY A 328 18.03 29.41 0.54
N ASP A 329 18.10 30.73 0.36
CA ASP A 329 17.95 31.39 -0.94
C ASP A 329 18.97 30.90 -1.97
N GLN A 330 20.19 30.59 -1.53
CA GLN A 330 21.26 30.08 -2.42
C GLN A 330 20.95 28.68 -2.92
N GLY A 331 20.50 27.78 -2.05
CA GLY A 331 20.07 26.44 -2.44
C GLY A 331 18.88 26.47 -3.38
N ALA A 332 17.87 27.26 -3.08
CA ALA A 332 16.69 27.45 -3.93
C ALA A 332 17.07 28.01 -5.31
N SER A 333 17.93 29.04 -5.36
CA SER A 333 18.40 29.65 -6.60
C SER A 333 19.19 28.65 -7.46
N LYS A 334 20.11 27.87 -6.86
CA LYS A 334 20.91 26.87 -7.57
C LYS A 334 20.06 25.70 -8.05
N LEU A 335 19.14 25.20 -7.23
CA LEU A 335 18.17 24.17 -7.60
C LEU A 335 17.33 24.64 -8.80
N GLY A 336 16.76 25.84 -8.74
CA GLY A 336 15.98 26.41 -9.84
C GLY A 336 16.81 26.58 -11.13
N SER A 337 18.03 27.10 -11.00
CA SER A 337 18.95 27.27 -12.15
C SER A 337 19.34 25.94 -12.79
N ALA A 338 19.56 24.90 -11.98
CA ALA A 338 19.89 23.57 -12.49
C ALA A 338 18.69 22.94 -13.19
N LEU A 339 17.50 22.99 -12.58
CA LEU A 339 16.26 22.45 -13.15
C LEU A 339 15.78 23.19 -14.40
N ALA A 340 16.22 24.43 -14.63
CA ALA A 340 16.00 25.13 -15.90
C ALA A 340 16.62 24.40 -17.10
N ASN A 341 17.59 23.51 -16.87
CA ASN A 341 18.18 22.66 -17.91
C ASN A 341 17.36 21.40 -18.20
N CYS A 342 16.30 21.11 -17.44
CA CYS A 342 15.38 20.01 -17.70
C CYS A 342 14.41 20.37 -18.84
N THR A 343 14.90 20.50 -20.06
CA THR A 343 14.13 21.04 -21.21
C THR A 343 12.98 20.15 -21.67
N ASN A 344 12.91 18.90 -21.23
CA ASN A 344 11.88 17.93 -21.62
C ASN A 344 10.69 17.88 -20.64
N LEU A 345 10.73 18.67 -19.55
CA LEU A 345 9.62 18.71 -18.59
C LEU A 345 8.36 19.33 -19.20
N LEU A 346 7.27 18.57 -19.13
CA LEU A 346 5.91 18.99 -19.46
C LEU A 346 5.15 19.44 -18.22
N ASN A 347 5.35 18.75 -17.10
CA ASN A 347 4.79 19.13 -15.81
C ASN A 347 5.88 19.21 -14.75
N PHE A 348 5.86 20.31 -14.01
CA PHE A 348 6.81 20.57 -12.95
C PHE A 348 6.08 21.09 -11.71
N ARG A 349 6.32 20.45 -10.57
CA ARG A 349 5.87 20.91 -9.26
C ARG A 349 7.07 20.92 -8.31
N LEU A 350 7.27 22.05 -7.65
CA LEU A 350 8.28 22.23 -6.63
C LEU A 350 7.63 22.87 -5.41
N ASP A 351 7.79 22.22 -4.25
CA ASP A 351 7.34 22.75 -2.98
C ASP A 351 8.54 22.90 -2.04
N LEU A 352 8.82 24.13 -1.64
CA LEU A 352 10.05 24.56 -0.97
C LEU A 352 9.79 25.28 0.35
N GLN A 353 8.62 25.14 0.97
CA GLN A 353 8.36 25.80 2.26
C GLN A 353 9.39 25.38 3.33
N GLN A 354 10.27 26.28 3.78
CA GLN A 354 11.30 25.96 4.78
C GLN A 354 10.96 26.44 6.19
N LYS A 355 11.59 25.82 7.20
CA LYS A 355 11.43 26.19 8.62
C LYS A 355 11.90 27.63 8.93
N GLN A 356 12.73 28.24 8.07
CA GLN A 356 13.38 29.53 8.32
C GLN A 356 12.70 30.76 7.70
N PHE A 357 11.55 30.66 7.03
CA PHE A 357 10.84 31.85 6.51
C PHE A 357 10.05 32.65 7.56
N ILE A 358 10.44 32.57 8.85
CA ILE A 358 9.87 33.39 9.93
C ILE A 358 10.95 34.38 10.41
N GLY A 359 10.97 35.57 9.79
CA GLY A 359 11.88 36.70 10.11
C GLY A 359 12.94 36.89 9.02
N PHE A 360 13.00 37.98 8.25
CA PHE A 360 12.89 39.39 8.64
C PHE A 360 12.10 40.19 7.61
N GLY A 361 11.15 40.98 8.10
CA GLY A 361 10.38 41.94 7.32
C GLY A 361 9.66 42.92 8.24
N LEU A 362 10.43 43.71 8.99
CA LEU A 362 10.06 45.00 9.55
C LEU A 362 11.29 45.90 9.58
#